data_AF-A0AA88WKB6-F1
#
_entry.id   AF-A0AA88WKB6-F1
#
_cell.length_a   1.000
_cell.length_b   1.000
_cell.length_c   1.000
_cell.angle_alpha   90.00
_cell.angle_beta   90.00
_cell.angle_gamma   90.00
#
_symmetry.space_group_name_H-M   'P 1'
#
loop_
_entity.id
_entity.type
_entity.pdbx_description
1 polymer ?
#
loop_
_entity_poly.entity_id
_entity_poly.type
_entity_poly.pdbx_seq_one_letter_code
_entity_poly.pdbx_strand_id
1 'polypeptide(L)'
;MEDRATRQIRRRNLGIKAEQNRQLHNNFSGLFYGLPFTKSNPDFVRSIKSQFSPESKLLLVCQEGLRSASAATKLEEAGFQNIACITSGLQSVKSGTLDSVGSTELQDAGKGGLVQVQGKISAVVGTVLICALIFITLFPEQAEKILQMAPTS
;
A
#
# COMPACT_ATOMS: atom_id res chain seq x y z
N MET A 1 -6.88 -22.15 -25.25
CA MET A 1 -8.00 -22.85 -24.59
C MET A 1 -8.15 -22.20 -23.21
N GLU A 2 -9.00 -21.18 -23.10
CA GLU A 2 -9.12 -20.35 -21.88
C GLU A 2 -9.94 -21.10 -20.82
N ASP A 3 -9.35 -21.30 -19.64
CA ASP A 3 -9.90 -22.13 -18.55
C ASP A 3 -11.23 -21.60 -18.02
N ARG A 4 -12.09 -22.50 -17.54
CA ARG A 4 -13.44 -22.15 -17.03
C ARG A 4 -13.36 -21.18 -15.86
N ALA A 5 -12.34 -21.28 -15.01
CA ALA A 5 -12.17 -20.38 -13.88
C ALA A 5 -11.87 -18.95 -14.35
N THR A 6 -10.98 -18.79 -15.35
CA THR A 6 -10.62 -17.50 -15.95
C THR A 6 -11.83 -16.83 -16.62
N ARG A 7 -12.70 -17.60 -17.29
CA ARG A 7 -13.96 -17.09 -17.85
C ARG A 7 -14.98 -16.66 -16.79
N GLN A 8 -15.00 -17.31 -15.64
CA GLN A 8 -15.95 -17.01 -14.57
C GLN A 8 -15.56 -15.75 -13.78
N ILE A 9 -14.26 -15.48 -13.63
CA ILE A 9 -13.73 -14.24 -13.05
C ILE A 9 -13.95 -13.04 -14.00
N ARG A 10 -13.77 -13.20 -15.31
CA ARG A 10 -13.97 -12.12 -16.30
C ARG A 10 -15.44 -11.73 -16.49
N ARG A 11 -16.39 -12.66 -16.29
CA ARG A 11 -17.84 -12.38 -16.48
C ARG A 11 -18.54 -11.72 -15.29
N ARG A 12 -17.97 -11.81 -14.09
CA ARG A 12 -18.46 -11.02 -12.96
C ARG A 12 -17.60 -9.78 -12.91
N ASN A 13 -18.19 -8.62 -13.17
CA ASN A 13 -17.67 -7.34 -12.66
C ASN A 13 -17.58 -7.48 -11.13
N LEU A 14 -16.54 -8.16 -10.63
CA LEU A 14 -16.11 -8.13 -9.24
C LEU A 14 -15.60 -6.71 -9.05
N GLY A 15 -16.56 -5.80 -8.84
CA GLY A 15 -16.29 -4.41 -8.56
C GLY A 15 -15.41 -4.40 -7.32
N ILE A 16 -14.16 -4.03 -7.50
CA ILE A 16 -13.21 -3.84 -6.41
C ILE A 16 -13.80 -2.70 -5.57
N LYS A 17 -14.52 -3.05 -4.50
CA LYS A 17 -15.06 -2.07 -3.55
C LYS A 17 -14.17 -2.07 -2.34
N ALA A 18 -13.54 -0.93 -2.08
CA ALA A 18 -12.72 -0.74 -0.91
C ALA A 18 -13.61 -0.34 0.29
N GLU A 19 -13.42 -1.02 1.42
CA GLU A 19 -13.95 -0.58 2.71
C GLU A 19 -13.28 0.72 3.15
N GLN A 20 -11.98 0.85 2.86
CA GLN A 20 -11.18 2.00 3.23
C GLN A 20 -10.58 2.61 1.96
N ASN A 21 -11.10 3.77 1.56
CA ASN A 21 -10.58 4.49 0.40
C ASN A 21 -9.25 5.14 0.76
N ARG A 22 -8.28 5.00 -0.16
CA ARG A 22 -6.98 5.66 -0.04
C ARG A 22 -7.21 7.17 -0.18
N GLN A 23 -6.85 7.94 0.84
CA GLN A 23 -6.74 9.38 0.66
C GLN A 23 -5.48 9.66 -0.14
N LEU A 24 -5.54 10.63 -1.06
CA LEU A 24 -4.39 11.02 -1.86
C LEU A 24 -3.46 11.83 -0.95
N HIS A 25 -2.74 11.07 -0.15
CA HIS A 25 -1.94 11.51 0.96
C HIS A 25 -0.50 11.11 0.65
N ASN A 26 0.41 12.08 0.46
CA ASN A 26 1.84 11.77 0.42
C ASN A 26 2.34 11.66 1.86
N ASN A 27 3.15 10.65 2.20
CA ASN A 27 3.57 10.39 3.59
C ASN A 27 4.04 11.65 4.36
N PHE A 28 4.54 12.65 3.63
CA PHE A 28 4.97 13.93 4.16
C PHE A 28 3.80 14.78 4.69
N SER A 29 2.81 15.12 3.88
CA SER A 29 1.69 15.98 4.30
C SER A 29 0.81 15.35 5.38
N GLY A 30 0.97 14.08 5.72
CA GLY A 30 0.03 13.33 6.57
C GLY A 30 0.55 13.31 7.98
N LEU A 31 1.86 13.15 8.06
CA LEU A 31 2.62 13.39 9.24
C LEU A 31 2.53 14.86 9.68
N PHE A 32 2.61 15.83 8.75
CA PHE A 32 2.57 17.27 9.11
C PHE A 32 1.17 17.82 9.40
N TYR A 33 0.12 17.33 8.73
CA TYR A 33 -1.24 17.85 8.88
C TYR A 33 -2.19 16.91 9.65
N GLY A 34 -1.69 15.80 10.20
CA GLY A 34 -2.49 14.85 10.98
C GLY A 34 -3.61 14.17 10.18
N LEU A 35 -3.49 14.12 8.86
CA LEU A 35 -4.52 13.56 8.00
C LEU A 35 -4.37 12.02 7.93
N PRO A 36 -5.43 11.25 8.21
CA PRO A 36 -5.36 9.79 8.15
C PRO A 36 -5.19 9.33 6.70
N PHE A 37 -4.31 8.34 6.49
CA PHE A 37 -4.02 7.74 5.17
C PHE A 37 -5.24 7.16 4.47
N THR A 38 -6.29 6.88 5.23
CA THR A 38 -7.48 6.22 4.74
C THR A 38 -8.74 6.88 5.29
N LYS A 39 -9.83 6.78 4.52
CA LYS A 39 -11.18 7.21 4.93
C LYS A 39 -12.10 6.01 4.86
N SER A 40 -12.88 5.76 5.92
CA SER A 40 -13.86 4.67 5.92
C SER A 40 -14.99 4.97 4.93
N ASN A 41 -15.46 3.93 4.25
CA ASN A 41 -16.56 3.98 3.31
C ASN A 41 -17.85 3.50 4.00
N PRO A 42 -18.80 4.41 4.33
CA PRO A 42 -20.04 4.03 5.00
C PRO A 42 -20.92 3.12 4.14
N ASP A 43 -20.81 3.21 2.81
CA ASP A 43 -21.60 2.41 1.89
C ASP A 43 -21.02 1.01 1.64
N PHE A 44 -19.86 0.68 2.20
CA PHE A 44 -19.15 -0.57 1.90
C PHE A 44 -20.02 -1.81 2.10
N VAL A 45 -20.62 -1.99 3.27
CA VAL A 45 -21.44 -3.17 3.58
C VAL A 45 -22.65 -3.26 2.66
N ARG A 46 -23.36 -2.15 2.45
CA ARG A 46 -24.52 -2.06 1.53
C ARG A 46 -24.12 -2.50 0.12
N SER A 47 -22.96 -2.06 -0.31
CA SER A 47 -22.43 -2.27 -1.65
C SER A 47 -21.97 -3.72 -1.89
N ILE A 48 -21.57 -4.44 -0.85
CA ILE A 48 -21.23 -5.87 -0.90
C ILE A 48 -22.52 -6.71 -0.85
N LYS A 49 -23.47 -6.37 0.02
CA LYS A 49 -24.78 -7.05 0.10
C LYS A 49 -25.57 -6.99 -1.20
N SER A 50 -25.40 -5.94 -2.01
CA SER A 50 -26.05 -5.85 -3.31
C SER A 50 -25.45 -6.76 -4.38
N GLN A 51 -24.26 -7.33 -4.14
CA GLN A 51 -23.52 -8.15 -5.11
C GLN A 51 -23.35 -9.60 -4.66
N PHE A 52 -23.25 -9.83 -3.36
CA PHE A 52 -22.95 -11.12 -2.77
C PHE A 52 -23.95 -11.47 -1.66
N SER A 53 -24.31 -12.74 -1.56
CA SER A 53 -25.10 -13.24 -0.44
C SER A 53 -24.22 -13.41 0.82
N PRO A 54 -24.79 -13.34 2.03
CA PRO A 54 -24.06 -13.57 3.28
C PRO A 54 -23.35 -14.94 3.37
N GLU A 55 -23.85 -15.94 2.65
CA GLU A 55 -23.25 -17.28 2.61
C GLU A 55 -22.14 -17.42 1.56
N SER A 56 -21.93 -16.40 0.71
CA SER A 56 -20.88 -16.42 -0.31
C SER A 56 -19.48 -16.48 0.31
N LYS A 57 -18.58 -17.25 -0.30
CA LYS A 57 -17.17 -17.28 0.07
C LYS A 57 -16.48 -16.02 -0.45
N LEU A 58 -16.03 -15.15 0.45
CA LEU A 58 -15.37 -13.89 0.13
C LEU A 58 -13.91 -13.93 0.57
N LEU A 59 -12.99 -13.65 -0.37
CA LEU A 59 -11.58 -13.43 -0.08
C LEU A 59 -11.31 -11.93 -0.13
N LEU A 60 -10.98 -11.34 1.02
CA LEU A 60 -10.62 -9.94 1.15
C LEU A 60 -9.11 -9.79 1.07
N VAL A 61 -8.66 -8.88 0.22
CA VAL A 61 -7.24 -8.64 0.00
C VAL A 61 -6.94 -7.15 0.09
N CYS A 62 -5.78 -6.83 0.68
CA CYS A 62 -5.18 -5.51 0.56
C CYS A 62 -3.65 -5.66 0.52
N GLN A 63 -2.93 -4.55 0.35
CA GLN A 63 -1.48 -4.60 0.19
C GLN A 63 -0.76 -5.21 1.40
N GLU A 64 -1.16 -4.81 2.61
CA GLU A 64 -0.44 -5.15 3.86
C GLU A 64 -1.24 -6.04 4.84
N GLY A 65 -2.51 -6.30 4.55
CA GLY A 65 -3.42 -7.13 5.37
C GLY A 65 -4.34 -6.36 6.33
N LEU A 66 -3.95 -5.16 6.80
CA LEU A 66 -4.71 -4.43 7.83
C LEU A 66 -6.11 -3.98 7.38
N ARG A 67 -6.21 -3.42 6.17
CA ARG A 67 -7.51 -2.95 5.64
C ARG A 67 -8.47 -4.10 5.33
N SER A 68 -7.94 -5.23 4.84
CA SER A 68 -8.76 -6.43 4.60
C SER A 68 -9.26 -7.04 5.90
N ALA A 69 -8.46 -7.03 6.97
CA ALA A 69 -8.89 -7.50 8.29
C ALA A 69 -10.02 -6.63 8.87
N SER A 70 -9.89 -5.30 8.81
CA SER A 70 -10.96 -4.39 9.26
C SER A 70 -12.25 -4.57 8.45
N ALA A 71 -12.13 -4.77 7.13
CA ALA A 71 -13.27 -5.06 6.27
C ALA A 71 -13.93 -6.40 6.59
N ALA A 72 -13.15 -7.42 6.99
CA ALA A 72 -13.66 -8.73 7.39
C ALA A 72 -14.56 -8.60 8.62
N THR A 73 -14.09 -7.93 9.68
CA THR A 73 -14.86 -7.73 10.90
C THR A 73 -16.21 -7.05 10.61
N LYS A 74 -16.23 -6.00 9.78
CA LYS A 74 -17.48 -5.33 9.40
C LYS A 74 -18.45 -6.21 8.61
N LEU A 75 -17.93 -7.14 7.81
CA LEU A 75 -18.77 -8.06 7.05
C LEU A 75 -19.27 -9.21 7.93
N GLU A 76 -18.45 -9.70 8.86
CA GLU A 76 -18.86 -10.66 9.90
C GLU A 76 -20.00 -10.08 10.76
N GLU A 77 -19.85 -8.85 11.27
CA GLU A 77 -20.90 -8.11 11.97
C GLU A 77 -22.16 -7.93 11.12
N ALA A 78 -22.01 -7.85 9.80
CA ALA A 78 -23.12 -7.71 8.87
C ALA A 78 -23.78 -9.06 8.48
N GLY A 79 -23.30 -10.18 9.01
CA GLY A 79 -23.85 -11.53 8.88
C GLY A 79 -23.18 -12.43 7.83
N PHE A 80 -22.04 -12.01 7.27
CA PHE A 80 -21.29 -12.87 6.34
C PHE A 80 -20.50 -13.93 7.11
N GLN A 81 -20.61 -15.19 6.68
CA GLN A 81 -20.04 -16.32 7.43
C GLN A 81 -18.73 -16.84 6.85
N ASN A 82 -18.54 -16.71 5.53
CA ASN A 82 -17.43 -17.34 4.82
C ASN A 82 -16.41 -16.30 4.33
N ILE A 83 -15.70 -15.67 5.26
CA ILE A 83 -14.70 -14.63 4.95
C ILE A 83 -13.29 -15.15 5.21
N ALA A 84 -12.38 -14.87 4.28
CA ALA A 84 -10.95 -15.12 4.43
C ALA A 84 -10.15 -13.86 4.10
N CYS A 85 -9.02 -13.67 4.78
CA CYS A 85 -8.04 -12.62 4.49
C CYS A 85 -6.68 -13.24 4.24
N ILE A 86 -5.89 -12.65 3.34
CA ILE A 86 -4.48 -13.01 3.17
C ILE A 86 -3.68 -12.38 4.30
N THR A 87 -3.09 -13.21 5.16
CA THR A 87 -2.17 -12.78 6.22
C THR A 87 -1.02 -12.00 5.61
N SER A 88 -0.72 -10.82 6.17
CA SER A 88 0.30 -9.87 5.68
C SER A 88 0.02 -9.22 4.31
N GLY A 89 -1.14 -9.49 3.70
CA GLY A 89 -1.60 -8.87 2.46
C GLY A 89 -0.96 -9.42 1.18
N LEU A 90 -1.20 -8.76 0.04
CA LEU A 90 -0.70 -9.19 -1.26
C LEU A 90 0.83 -9.09 -1.38
N GLN A 91 1.46 -8.22 -0.59
CA GLN A 91 2.93 -8.05 -0.61
C GLN A 91 3.71 -9.31 -0.21
N SER A 92 3.11 -10.24 0.52
CA SER A 92 3.74 -11.49 0.93
C SER A 92 3.47 -12.64 -0.05
N VAL A 93 2.69 -12.40 -1.10
CA VAL A 93 2.41 -13.40 -2.13
C VAL A 93 3.63 -13.52 -3.03
N LYS A 94 4.21 -14.72 -3.11
CA LYS A 94 5.32 -14.99 -4.04
C LYS A 94 4.82 -14.93 -5.49
N SER A 95 5.63 -14.35 -6.37
CA SER A 95 5.38 -14.38 -7.81
C SER A 95 5.10 -15.80 -8.31
N GLY A 96 4.05 -15.93 -9.14
CA GLY A 96 3.57 -17.21 -9.67
C GLY A 96 2.64 -18.01 -8.76
N THR A 97 2.33 -17.53 -7.54
CA THR A 97 1.32 -18.18 -6.68
C THR A 97 -0.11 -17.88 -7.13
N LEU A 98 -0.32 -16.68 -7.67
CA LEU A 98 -1.60 -16.21 -8.17
C LEU A 98 -1.41 -15.71 -9.60
N ASP A 99 -2.35 -16.06 -10.48
CA ASP A 99 -2.37 -15.54 -11.84
C ASP A 99 -2.63 -14.03 -11.80
N SER A 100 -1.70 -13.25 -12.37
CA SER A 100 -1.83 -11.81 -12.53
C SER A 100 -2.27 -11.48 -13.96
N VAL A 101 -3.04 -10.41 -14.13
CA VAL A 101 -3.39 -9.86 -15.44
C VAL A 101 -2.71 -8.51 -15.57
N GLY A 102 -1.74 -8.39 -16.47
CA GLY A 102 -0.96 -7.17 -16.70
C GLY A 102 0.54 -7.39 -16.56
N SER A 103 1.31 -6.29 -16.63
CA SER A 103 2.77 -6.32 -16.54
C SER A 103 3.32 -6.22 -15.11
N THR A 104 2.45 -6.00 -14.12
CA THR A 104 2.84 -5.79 -12.71
C THR A 104 2.42 -6.98 -11.87
N GLU A 105 3.35 -7.48 -11.05
CA GLU A 105 3.10 -8.56 -10.12
C GLU A 105 2.09 -8.16 -9.03
N LEU A 106 1.29 -9.12 -8.55
CA LEU A 106 0.28 -8.90 -7.52
C LEU A 106 0.88 -8.36 -6.21
N GLN A 107 2.12 -8.72 -5.90
CA GLN A 107 2.86 -8.22 -4.74
C GLN A 107 3.09 -6.70 -4.79
N ASP A 108 3.05 -6.10 -5.97
CA ASP A 108 3.31 -4.69 -6.22
C ASP A 108 2.04 -3.93 -6.66
N ALA A 109 0.88 -4.59 -6.73
CA ALA A 109 -0.38 -4.01 -7.21
C ALA A 109 -0.84 -2.77 -6.41
N GLY A 110 -0.53 -2.71 -5.11
CA GLY A 110 -0.79 -1.55 -4.26
C GLY A 110 0.41 -0.62 -4.06
N LYS A 111 1.60 -1.01 -4.52
CA LYS A 111 2.84 -0.21 -4.47
C LYS A 111 3.00 0.56 -5.77
N GLY A 112 2.20 1.60 -5.96
CA GLY A 112 2.25 2.47 -7.13
C GLY A 112 2.70 3.91 -6.83
N GLY A 113 3.28 4.58 -7.83
CA GLY A 113 3.57 6.02 -7.81
C GLY A 113 4.85 6.42 -7.07
N LEU A 114 4.86 7.64 -6.51
CA LEU A 114 6.02 8.27 -5.87
C LEU A 114 6.69 7.43 -4.77
N VAL A 115 5.98 6.50 -4.13
CA VAL A 115 6.52 5.66 -3.06
C VAL A 115 7.67 4.76 -3.53
N GLN A 116 7.63 4.28 -4.79
CA GLN A 116 8.74 3.46 -5.34
C GLN A 116 10.04 4.24 -5.49
N VAL A 117 9.93 5.56 -5.71
CA VAL A 117 11.07 6.46 -5.94
C VAL A 117 11.51 7.12 -4.63
N GLN A 118 10.55 7.50 -3.79
CA GLN A 118 10.78 8.19 -2.51
C GLN A 118 11.61 7.35 -1.54
N GLY A 119 11.40 6.03 -1.48
CA GLY A 119 12.20 5.16 -0.61
C GLY A 119 13.69 5.15 -0.98
N LYS A 120 14.00 5.05 -2.28
CA LYS A 120 15.38 5.05 -2.79
C LYS A 120 16.05 6.40 -2.58
N ILE A 121 15.35 7.49 -2.89
CA ILE A 121 15.88 8.85 -2.68
C ILE A 121 16.12 9.11 -1.18
N SER A 122 15.18 8.72 -0.31
CA SER A 122 15.31 8.92 1.14
C SER A 122 16.51 8.18 1.73
N ALA A 123 16.82 6.97 1.26
CA ALA A 123 18.00 6.23 1.70
C ALA A 123 19.30 6.92 1.27
N VAL A 124 19.37 7.40 0.03
CA VAL A 124 20.54 8.12 -0.49
C VAL A 124 20.75 9.43 0.27
N VAL A 125 19.71 10.25 0.39
CA VAL A 125 19.79 11.53 1.12
C VAL A 125 20.15 11.31 2.58
N GLY A 126 19.52 10.34 3.25
CA GLY A 126 19.84 9.99 4.63
C GLY A 126 21.30 9.57 4.80
N THR A 127 21.83 8.76 3.88
CA THR A 127 23.25 8.34 3.90
C THR A 127 24.18 9.53 3.72
N VAL A 128 23.91 10.42 2.75
CA VAL A 128 24.72 11.63 2.52
C VAL A 128 24.72 12.55 3.76
N LEU A 129 23.56 12.75 4.38
CA LEU A 129 23.44 13.57 5.59
C LEU A 129 24.19 12.97 6.78
N ILE A 130 24.12 11.65 6.97
CA ILE A 130 24.87 10.95 8.01
C ILE A 130 26.37 11.05 7.75
N CYS A 131 26.83 10.83 6.51
CA CYS A 131 28.24 10.98 6.15
C CYS A 131 28.72 12.43 6.38
N ALA A 132 27.92 13.43 6.01
CA ALA A 132 28.25 14.84 6.24
C ALA A 132 28.33 15.16 7.74
N LEU A 133 27.39 14.64 8.54
CA LEU A 133 27.41 14.82 10.00
C LEU A 133 28.64 14.16 10.65
N ILE A 134 28.97 12.94 10.22
CA ILE A 134 30.17 12.24 10.68
C ILE A 134 31.43 13.02 10.30
N PHE A 135 31.48 13.58 9.09
CA PHE A 135 32.63 14.37 8.63
C PHE A 135 32.83 15.64 9.45
N ILE A 136 31.75 16.38 9.72
CA ILE A 136 31.79 17.60 10.55
C ILE A 136 32.21 17.28 11.99
N THR A 137 31.72 16.17 12.54
CA THR A 137 32.00 15.79 13.94
C THR A 137 33.41 15.23 14.15
N LEU A 138 33.97 14.50 13.18
CA LEU A 138 35.31 13.92 13.29
C LEU A 138 36.43 14.83 12.77
N PHE A 139 36.14 15.71 11.80
CA PHE A 139 37.14 16.57 11.15
C PHE A 139 36.67 18.03 11.04
N PRO A 140 36.39 18.71 12.16
CA PRO A 140 35.80 20.06 12.16
C PRO A 140 36.66 21.09 11.42
N GLU A 141 37.98 21.07 11.61
CA GLU A 141 38.93 21.99 10.94
C GLU A 141 38.95 21.85 9.42
N GLN A 142 38.79 20.63 8.89
CA GLN A 142 38.72 20.41 7.44
C GLN A 142 37.33 20.76 6.89
N ALA A 143 36.28 20.52 7.68
CA ALA A 143 34.92 20.90 7.32
C ALA A 143 34.78 22.42 7.19
N GLU A 144 35.32 23.21 8.12
CA GLU A 144 35.27 24.68 8.05
C GLU A 144 35.97 25.24 6.81
N LYS A 145 37.14 24.73 6.45
CA LYS A 145 37.85 25.16 5.23
C LYS A 145 37.05 24.87 3.96
N ILE A 146 36.38 23.72 3.90
CA ILE A 146 35.54 23.34 2.75
C ILE A 146 34.27 24.20 2.69
N LEU A 147 33.64 24.50 3.83
CA LEU A 147 32.47 25.39 3.89
C LEU A 147 32.81 26.83 3.51
N GLN A 148 34.02 27.31 3.84
CA GLN A 148 34.50 28.64 3.45
C GLN A 148 34.89 28.75 1.97
N MET A 149 35.15 27.63 1.28
CA MET A 149 35.37 27.60 -0.18
C MET A 149 34.06 27.56 -0.97
N ALA A 150 32.91 27.36 -0.32
CA ALA A 150 31.62 27.44 -0.99
C ALA A 150 31.35 28.91 -1.38
N PRO A 151 30.90 29.18 -2.64
CA PRO A 151 30.70 30.54 -3.08
C PRO A 151 29.61 31.21 -2.25
N THR A 152 29.99 32.22 -1.46
CA THR A 152 29.06 33.21 -0.94
C THR A 152 28.46 33.93 -2.14
N SER A 153 27.17 33.70 -2.40
CA SER A 153 26.39 34.51 -3.35
C SER A 153 26.40 35.97 -2.93
#